data_AF-A0A1W9SUV3-F1
#
_entry.id   AF-A0A1W9SUV3-F1
#
_cell.length_a   1.000
_cell.length_b   1.000
_cell.length_c   1.000
_cell.angle_alpha   90.00
_cell.angle_beta   90.00
_cell.angle_gamma   90.00
#
_symmetry.space_group_name_H-M   'P 1'
#
loop_
_entity.id
_entity.type
_entity.pdbx_description
1 polymer ?
#
loop_
_entity_poly.entity_id
_entity_poly.type
_entity_poly.pdbx_seq_one_letter_code
_entity_poly.pdbx_strand_id
1 'polypeptide(L)'
;MISNLNFFLASILEEGIVISIVGYIIVFSALLALYGVFYYLPKLLSYNIKQKLYKEGKKECIEKGDFQIEGGVNAAISTALFLYFEELHDEESGLMTIKSVERKYSPWSSKIHGLTSNPRF
;
A
#
# COMPACT_ATOMS: atom_id res chain seq x y z
N MET A 1 -19.71 59.23 17.89
CA MET A 1 -19.79 58.31 16.73
C MET A 1 -18.47 57.55 16.53
N ILE A 2 -17.32 58.22 16.55
CA ILE A 2 -15.99 57.62 16.37
C ILE A 2 -15.58 56.66 17.51
N SER A 3 -15.97 56.95 18.76
CA SER A 3 -15.69 56.11 19.93
C SER A 3 -16.33 54.70 19.85
N ASN A 4 -17.55 54.62 19.31
CA ASN A 4 -18.25 53.33 19.14
C ASN A 4 -17.57 52.44 18.10
N LEU A 5 -16.97 53.05 17.07
CA LEU A 5 -16.26 52.33 16.03
C LEU A 5 -14.97 51.73 16.56
N ASN A 6 -14.25 52.48 17.41
CA ASN A 6 -13.04 51.99 18.07
C ASN A 6 -13.32 50.84 19.05
N PHE A 7 -14.43 50.91 19.79
CA PHE A 7 -14.86 49.83 20.67
C PHE A 7 -15.20 48.55 19.90
N PHE A 8 -15.95 48.66 18.80
CA PHE A 8 -16.29 47.52 17.95
C PHE A 8 -15.06 46.88 17.30
N LEU A 9 -14.12 47.71 16.82
CA LEU A 9 -12.89 47.25 16.19
C LEU A 9 -11.93 46.60 17.21
N ALA A 10 -11.86 47.14 18.44
CA ALA A 10 -11.12 46.53 19.54
C ALA A 10 -11.69 45.15 19.92
N SER A 11 -13.02 45.00 19.98
CA SER A 11 -13.64 43.70 20.26
C SER A 11 -13.37 42.66 19.17
N ILE A 12 -13.37 43.06 17.89
CA ILE A 12 -13.07 42.13 16.77
C ILE A 12 -11.60 41.69 16.80
N LEU A 13 -10.68 42.59 17.14
CA LEU A 13 -9.26 42.26 17.25
C LEU A 13 -9.00 41.28 18.40
N GLU A 14 -9.69 41.45 19.53
CA GLU A 14 -9.60 40.54 20.67
C GLU A 14 -10.12 39.13 20.31
N GLU A 15 -11.29 39.04 19.66
CA GLU A 15 -11.85 37.78 19.14
C GLU A 15 -10.91 37.12 18.11
N GLY A 16 -10.32 37.92 17.19
CA GLY A 16 -9.40 37.43 16.17
C GLY A 16 -8.11 36.83 16.73
N ILE A 17 -7.61 37.40 17.83
CA ILE A 17 -6.44 36.85 18.55
C ILE A 17 -6.78 35.49 19.16
N VAL A 18 -7.95 35.35 19.80
CA VAL A 18 -8.40 34.09 20.39
C VAL A 18 -8.51 32.99 19.32
N ILE A 19 -9.16 33.30 18.19
CA ILE A 19 -9.33 32.34 17.08
C ILE A 19 -7.98 31.88 16.53
N SER A 20 -7.03 32.81 16.37
CA SER A 20 -5.69 32.49 15.86
C SER A 20 -4.91 31.59 16.81
N ILE A 21 -4.93 31.88 18.12
CA ILE A 21 -4.26 31.07 19.14
C ILE A 21 -4.82 29.65 19.16
N VAL A 22 -6.16 29.51 19.16
CA VAL A 22 -6.81 28.21 19.13
C VAL A 22 -6.47 27.44 17.85
N GLY A 23 -6.45 28.12 16.69
CA GLY A 23 -6.07 27.53 15.42
C GLY A 23 -4.64 26.96 15.44
N TYR A 24 -3.67 27.73 15.94
CA TYR A 24 -2.28 27.26 16.05
C TYR A 24 -2.15 26.05 16.98
N ILE A 25 -2.85 26.04 18.11
CA ILE A 25 -2.84 24.90 19.05
C ILE A 25 -3.38 23.65 18.37
N ILE A 26 -4.49 23.76 17.63
CA ILE A 26 -5.09 22.61 16.92
C ILE A 26 -4.11 22.08 15.87
N VAL A 27 -3.55 22.93 15.02
CA VAL A 27 -2.58 22.51 13.99
C VAL A 27 -1.35 21.87 14.61
N PHE A 28 -0.80 22.48 15.67
CA PHE A 28 0.35 21.93 16.38
C PHE A 28 0.04 20.56 17.00
N SER A 29 -1.13 20.42 17.62
CA SER A 29 -1.58 19.14 18.18
C SER A 29 -1.79 18.06 17.12
N ALA A 30 -2.33 18.42 15.95
CA ALA A 30 -2.51 17.51 14.83
C ALA A 30 -1.17 17.02 14.27
N LEU A 31 -0.19 17.92 14.12
CA LEU A 31 1.16 17.57 13.70
C LEU A 31 1.85 16.65 14.70
N LEU A 32 1.71 16.93 16.00
CA LEU A 32 2.31 16.13 17.06
C LEU A 32 1.67 14.74 17.16
N ALA A 33 0.35 14.64 16.98
CA ALA A 33 -0.36 13.37 16.88
C ALA A 33 0.12 12.55 15.67
N LEU A 34 0.27 13.18 14.51
CA LEU A 34 0.77 12.53 13.29
C LEU A 34 2.21 12.03 13.47
N TYR A 35 3.08 12.84 14.07
CA TYR A 35 4.43 12.41 14.46
C TYR A 35 4.38 11.18 15.37
N GLY A 36 3.51 11.18 16.38
CA GLY A 36 3.32 10.05 17.28
C GLY A 36 2.95 8.76 16.52
N VAL A 37 2.01 8.85 15.58
CA VAL A 37 1.63 7.70 14.73
C VAL A 37 2.84 7.14 14.00
N PHE A 38 3.59 7.98 13.28
CA PHE A 38 4.80 7.53 12.56
C PHE A 38 5.90 7.00 13.47
N TYR A 39 6.03 7.54 14.69
CA TYR A 39 7.00 7.08 15.67
C TYR A 39 6.64 5.70 16.25
N TYR A 40 5.36 5.43 16.52
CA TYR A 40 4.90 4.16 17.08
C TYR A 40 4.71 3.05 16.03
N LEU A 41 4.39 3.40 14.78
CA LEU A 41 4.20 2.45 13.68
C LEU A 41 5.33 1.41 13.51
N PRO A 42 6.63 1.79 13.40
CA PRO A 42 7.72 0.82 13.21
C PRO A 42 7.90 -0.08 14.43
N LYS A 43 7.63 0.43 15.64
CA LYS A 43 7.70 -0.34 16.88
C LYS A 43 6.59 -1.39 16.95
N LEU A 44 5.39 -1.06 16.48
CA LEU A 44 4.26 -1.98 16.44
C LEU A 44 4.43 -3.05 15.35
N LEU A 45 4.95 -2.66 14.19
CA LEU A 45 5.19 -3.58 13.07
C LEU A 45 6.33 -4.57 13.39
N SER A 46 7.46 -4.08 13.91
CA SER A 46 8.58 -4.93 14.30
C SER A 46 8.22 -5.92 15.41
N TYR A 47 7.32 -5.55 16.33
CA TYR A 47 6.83 -6.45 17.36
C TYR A 47 6.06 -7.64 16.78
N ASN A 48 5.15 -7.41 15.83
CA ASN A 48 4.40 -8.47 15.16
C ASN A 48 5.30 -9.38 14.32
N ILE A 49 6.26 -8.81 13.60
CA ILE A 49 7.24 -9.57 12.80
C ILE A 49 8.12 -10.43 13.71
N LYS A 50 8.64 -9.87 14.81
CA LYS A 50 9.44 -10.63 15.79
C LYS A 50 8.64 -11.78 16.40
N GLN A 51 7.37 -11.58 16.74
CA GLN A 51 6.51 -12.65 17.26
C GLN A 51 6.27 -13.76 16.22
N LYS A 52 6.10 -13.41 14.94
CA LYS A 52 5.94 -14.40 13.87
C LYS A 52 7.24 -15.19 13.65
N LEU A 53 8.40 -14.52 13.64
CA LEU A 53 9.72 -15.16 13.53
C LEU A 53 10.05 -16.07 14.73
N TYR A 54 9.65 -15.68 15.95
CA TYR A 54 9.76 -16.53 17.14
C TYR A 54 8.92 -17.81 17.04
N LYS A 55 7.72 -17.72 16.45
CA LYS A 55 6.85 -18.89 16.21
C LYS A 55 7.41 -19.83 15.14
N GLU A 56 8.17 -19.30 14.18
CA GLU A 56 8.83 -20.07 13.11
C GLU A 56 10.19 -20.68 13.52
N GLY A 57 10.62 -20.53 14.78
CA GLY A 57 11.77 -21.25 15.34
C GLY A 57 13.16 -20.73 14.95
N LYS A 58 13.25 -19.64 14.17
CA LYS A 58 14.53 -19.06 13.73
C LYS A 58 15.10 -18.09 14.78
N LYS A 59 15.62 -18.65 15.88
CA LYS A 59 16.17 -17.89 17.00
C LYS A 59 17.51 -17.20 16.70
N GLU A 60 18.33 -17.77 15.80
CA GLU A 60 19.66 -17.23 15.47
C GLU A 60 19.62 -15.88 14.72
N CYS A 61 18.51 -15.58 14.03
CA CYS A 61 18.35 -14.33 13.27
C CYS A 61 17.99 -13.13 14.17
N ILE A 62 17.51 -13.39 15.39
CA ILE A 62 16.97 -12.38 16.30
C ILE A 62 18.08 -11.81 17.20
N GLU A 63 19.10 -12.61 17.48
CA GLU A 63 20.16 -12.30 18.45
C GLU A 63 21.37 -11.59 17.82
N LYS A 64 21.63 -11.79 16.51
CA LYS A 64 22.72 -11.13 15.76
C LYS A 64 22.42 -9.70 15.32
N GLY A 65 21.61 -9.00 16.11
CA GLY A 65 21.26 -7.59 16.01
C GLY A 65 22.03 -6.78 14.97
N ASP A 66 21.37 -6.50 13.85
CA ASP A 66 21.01 -5.14 13.50
C ASP A 66 20.07 -5.18 12.28
N PHE A 67 18.76 -5.08 12.52
CA PHE A 67 17.79 -4.88 11.45
C PHE A 67 17.66 -3.39 11.09
N GLN A 68 18.56 -2.51 11.57
CA GLN A 68 18.65 -1.13 11.08
C GLN A 68 19.42 -1.09 9.77
N ILE A 69 18.92 -1.80 8.76
CA ILE A 69 19.38 -1.57 7.39
C ILE A 69 18.82 -0.21 6.98
N GLU A 70 19.71 0.69 6.53
CA GLU A 70 19.35 2.01 6.05
C GLU A 70 18.28 1.92 4.96
N GLY A 71 17.29 2.81 5.00
CA GLY A 71 16.16 2.78 4.07
C GLY A 71 16.60 2.81 2.60
N GLY A 72 17.70 3.51 2.30
CA GLY A 72 18.29 3.55 0.96
C GLY A 72 18.78 2.19 0.47
N VAL A 73 19.38 1.38 1.35
CA VAL A 73 19.86 0.04 0.98
C VAL A 73 18.68 -0.89 0.71
N ASN A 74 17.64 -0.84 1.55
CA ASN A 74 16.42 -1.62 1.31
C ASN A 74 15.71 -1.20 0.01
N ALA A 75 15.67 0.09 -0.30
CA ALA A 75 15.12 0.60 -1.56
C ALA A 75 15.94 0.09 -2.75
N ALA A 76 17.27 0.20 -2.70
CA ALA A 76 18.16 -0.28 -3.76
C ALA A 76 18.02 -1.80 -3.99
N ILE A 77 17.94 -2.60 -2.92
CA ILE A 77 17.68 -4.05 -3.02
C ILE A 77 16.32 -4.31 -3.67
N SER A 78 15.29 -3.59 -3.24
CA SER A 78 13.93 -3.73 -3.80
C SER A 78 13.89 -3.36 -5.28
N THR A 79 14.58 -2.29 -5.67
CA THR A 79 14.69 -1.86 -7.08
C THR A 79 15.47 -2.87 -7.92
N ALA A 80 16.60 -3.39 -7.41
CA ALA A 80 17.36 -4.42 -8.11
C ALA A 80 16.52 -5.70 -8.31
N LEU A 81 15.78 -6.10 -7.29
CA LEU A 81 14.89 -7.26 -7.36
C LEU A 81 13.72 -7.03 -8.33
N PHE A 82 13.12 -5.83 -8.31
CA PHE A 82 12.07 -5.44 -9.24
C PHE A 82 12.54 -5.51 -10.70
N LEU A 83 13.68 -4.88 -11.01
CA LEU A 83 14.26 -4.90 -12.36
C LEU A 83 14.61 -6.31 -12.82
N TYR A 84 15.16 -7.14 -11.93
CA TYR A 84 15.48 -8.53 -12.23
C TYR A 84 14.23 -9.36 -12.58
N PHE A 85 13.13 -9.17 -11.84
CA PHE A 85 11.88 -9.86 -12.15
C PHE A 85 11.18 -9.32 -13.40
N GLU A 86 11.27 -8.00 -13.65
CA GLU A 86 10.77 -7.39 -14.88
C GLU A 86 11.45 -7.98 -16.13
N GLU A 87 12.77 -8.22 -16.08
CA GLU A 87 13.53 -8.81 -17.18
C GLU A 87 13.26 -10.32 -17.39
N LEU A 88 12.78 -11.02 -16.36
CA LEU A 88 12.47 -12.45 -16.44
C LEU A 88 11.07 -12.76 -17.01
N HIS A 89 10.19 -11.76 -17.10
CA HIS A 89 8.92 -11.91 -17.80
C HIS A 89 9.16 -11.69 -19.29
N ASP A 90 8.83 -12.68 -20.13
CA ASP A 90 8.75 -12.45 -21.58
C ASP A 90 7.81 -11.26 -21.81
N GLU A 91 8.23 -10.28 -22.61
CA GLU A 91 7.34 -9.18 -23.00
C GLU A 91 6.10 -9.78 -23.68
N GLU A 92 5.00 -9.89 -22.93
CA GLU A 92 3.72 -10.29 -23.49
C GLU A 92 3.34 -9.20 -24.50
N SER A 93 3.61 -9.48 -25.78
CA SER A 93 3.08 -8.69 -26.87
C SER A 93 1.57 -8.78 -26.75
N GLY A 94 0.93 -7.79 -26.13
CA GLY A 94 -0.53 -7.73 -25.86
C GLY A 94 -1.42 -7.81 -27.12
N LEU A 95 -0.81 -8.10 -28.27
CA LEU A 95 -1.44 -8.51 -29.52
C LEU A 95 -1.82 -10.00 -29.44
N MET A 96 -2.99 -10.28 -28.89
CA MET A 96 -3.63 -11.59 -28.99
C MET A 96 -4.03 -11.84 -30.46
N THR A 97 -3.09 -12.31 -31.28
CA THR A 97 -3.36 -12.62 -32.69
C THR A 97 -4.09 -13.96 -32.77
N ILE A 98 -5.41 -13.91 -32.69
CA ILE A 98 -6.27 -15.07 -32.97
C ILE A 98 -6.18 -15.36 -34.46
N LYS A 99 -5.28 -16.27 -34.86
CA LYS A 99 -5.35 -16.88 -36.19
C LYS A 99 -6.61 -17.73 -36.24
N SER A 100 -7.67 -17.19 -36.81
CA SER A 100 -8.89 -17.94 -37.14
C SER A 100 -8.53 -19.02 -38.14
N VAL A 101 -8.25 -20.22 -37.64
CA VAL A 101 -8.22 -21.42 -38.48
C VAL A 101 -9.69 -21.76 -38.70
N GLU A 102 -10.14 -21.90 -39.95
CA GLU A 102 -11.54 -22.24 -40.32
C GLU A 102 -11.94 -23.67 -39.89
N ARG A 103 -11.73 -24.02 -38.62
CA ARG A 103 -12.19 -25.28 -38.06
C ARG A 103 -13.61 -25.06 -37.57
N LYS A 104 -14.59 -25.69 -38.24
CA LYS A 104 -16.02 -25.71 -37.86
C LYS A 104 -16.30 -26.33 -36.47
N TYR A 105 -15.27 -26.66 -35.70
CA TYR A 105 -15.39 -27.31 -34.39
C TYR A 105 -14.42 -26.67 -33.40
N SER A 106 -14.84 -26.56 -32.13
CA SER A 106 -13.95 -26.15 -31.05
C SER A 106 -13.10 -27.35 -30.59
N PRO A 107 -11.83 -27.15 -30.23
CA PRO A 107 -10.94 -28.23 -29.80
C PRO A 107 -11.31 -28.84 -28.45
N TRP A 108 -12.18 -28.18 -27.67
CA TRP A 108 -12.56 -28.62 -26.33
C TRP A 108 -13.95 -29.27 -26.24
N SER A 109 -14.74 -29.24 -27.32
CA SER A 109 -16.02 -29.96 -27.38
C SER A 109 -16.41 -30.28 -28.82
N SER A 110 -15.78 -31.30 -29.39
CA SER A 110 -16.23 -31.85 -30.67
C SER A 110 -17.26 -32.94 -30.42
N LYS A 111 -18.50 -32.69 -30.89
CA LYS A 111 -19.66 -33.60 -30.75
C LYS A 111 -19.43 -35.01 -31.36
N ILE A 112 -18.31 -35.23 -32.03
CA ILE A 112 -17.87 -36.52 -32.58
C ILE A 112 -17.53 -37.56 -31.50
N HIS A 113 -17.18 -37.13 -30.28
CA HIS A 113 -16.84 -38.06 -29.19
C HIS A 113 -18.05 -38.52 -28.37
N GLY A 114 -19.25 -37.95 -28.61
CA GLY A 114 -20.47 -38.22 -27.82
C GLY A 114 -21.45 -39.21 -28.45
N LEU A 115 -21.16 -39.75 -29.63
CA LEU A 115 -22.05 -40.70 -30.31
C LEU A 115 -21.70 -42.14 -29.90
N THR A 116 -22.02 -42.51 -28.66
CA THR A 116 -22.15 -43.94 -28.31
C THR A 116 -23.40 -44.47 -29.03
N SER A 117 -23.22 -45.35 -30.01
CA SER A 117 -24.32 -46.10 -30.61
C SER A 117 -24.95 -46.96 -29.51
N ASN A 118 -26.16 -46.61 -29.10
CA ASN A 118 -26.94 -47.38 -28.13
C ASN A 118 -27.09 -48.83 -28.65
N PRO A 119 -26.50 -49.84 -27.98
CA PRO A 119 -26.72 -51.23 -28.35
C PRO A 119 -28.08 -51.64 -27.80
N ARG A 120 -29.07 -51.79 -28.68
CA ARG A 120 -30.35 -52.38 -28.32
C ARG A 120 -30.63 -53.60 -29.16
N PHE A 121 -30.61 -54.71 -28.41
CA PHE A 121 -31.30 -56.00 -28.55
C PHE A 121 -30.97 -56.87 -29.76
#